data_AF-A0A2B2CD60-F1
#
_entry.id   AF-A0A2B2CD60-F1
#
_cell.length_a   1.000
_cell.length_b   1.000
_cell.length_c   1.000
_cell.angle_alpha   90.00
_cell.angle_beta   90.00
_cell.angle_gamma   90.00
#
_symmetry.space_group_name_H-M   'P 1'
#
loop_
_entity.id
_entity.type
_entity.pdbx_description
1 polymer ?
#
loop_
_entity_poly.entity_id
_entity_poly.type
_entity_poly.pdbx_seq_one_letter_code
_entity_poly.pdbx_strand_id
1 'polypeptide(L)'
;MKKYEVTYAPSIRLAKEVANPYDMFDLANISVSYLYVDANNYHRKYTEKVIVEAPNKEIAKAMFAVEIYKYGEFRHIKGGIEPLVYDAVRNIKEIVQIG
;
A
#
# COMPACT_ATOMS: atom_id res chain seq x y z
N MET A 1 17.52 8.75 16.52
CA MET A 1 17.14 8.12 15.23
C MET A 1 17.04 9.20 14.18
N LYS A 2 17.20 8.87 12.90
CA LYS A 2 17.05 9.82 11.77
C LYS A 2 15.69 9.62 11.13
N LYS A 3 15.15 10.67 10.50
CA LYS A 3 13.90 10.60 9.75
C LYS A 3 14.18 10.44 8.26
N TYR A 4 13.49 9.52 7.63
CA TYR A 4 13.56 9.27 6.20
C TYR A 4 12.18 9.41 5.57
N GLU A 5 12.08 10.20 4.50
CA GLU A 5 10.92 10.22 3.63
C GLU A 5 11.14 9.19 2.51
N VAL A 6 10.25 8.19 2.43
CA VAL A 6 10.23 7.18 1.38
C VAL A 6 9.13 7.54 0.39
N THR A 7 9.52 7.87 -0.83
CA THR A 7 8.59 8.12 -1.93
C THR A 7 8.45 6.86 -2.77
N TYR A 8 7.22 6.42 -3.03
CA TYR A 8 6.95 5.22 -3.84
C TYR A 8 5.79 5.46 -4.82
N ALA A 9 5.76 4.72 -5.92
CA ALA A 9 4.72 4.85 -6.95
C ALA A 9 3.86 3.58 -6.98
N PRO A 10 2.75 3.51 -6.23
CA PRO A 10 1.95 2.28 -6.14
C PRO A 10 1.44 1.87 -7.52
N SER A 11 1.46 0.57 -7.80
CA SER A 11 0.90 -0.01 -9.02
C SER A 11 -0.41 -0.77 -8.77
N ILE A 12 -0.70 -1.09 -7.51
CA ILE A 12 -1.96 -1.67 -7.08
C ILE A 12 -2.65 -0.78 -6.04
N ARG A 13 -3.97 -0.90 -5.93
CA ARG A 13 -4.77 -0.27 -4.88
C ARG A 13 -5.82 -1.25 -4.36
N LEU A 14 -6.32 -1.00 -3.15
CA LEU A 14 -7.40 -1.78 -2.59
C LEU A 14 -8.76 -1.30 -3.13
N ALA A 15 -9.56 -2.23 -3.62
CA ALA A 15 -10.96 -2.01 -3.96
C ALA A 15 -11.84 -2.97 -3.16
N LYS A 16 -13.06 -2.53 -2.83
CA LYS A 16 -14.05 -3.40 -2.19
C LYS A 16 -14.52 -4.45 -3.21
N GLU A 17 -14.60 -5.70 -2.79
CA GLU A 17 -15.19 -6.77 -3.60
C GLU A 17 -16.69 -6.51 -3.73
N VAL A 18 -17.19 -6.52 -4.96
CA VAL A 18 -18.61 -6.40 -5.27
C VAL A 18 -19.08 -7.76 -5.76
N ALA A 19 -19.92 -8.43 -4.96
CA ALA A 19 -20.49 -9.74 -5.27
C ALA A 19 -21.65 -9.64 -6.27
N ASN A 20 -22.56 -8.67 -6.07
CA ASN A 20 -23.64 -8.36 -7.01
C ASN A 20 -23.38 -7.00 -7.69
N PRO A 21 -22.90 -6.97 -8.94
CA PRO A 21 -22.60 -5.71 -9.62
C PRO A 21 -23.85 -4.93 -10.07
N TYR A 22 -25.05 -5.53 -10.01
CA TYR A 22 -26.28 -4.90 -10.47
C TYR A 22 -27.04 -4.15 -9.36
N ASP A 23 -26.76 -4.44 -8.09
CA ASP A 23 -27.37 -3.76 -6.94
C ASP A 23 -26.31 -3.47 -5.86
N MET A 24 -25.90 -2.20 -5.77
CA MET A 24 -24.88 -1.77 -4.80
C MET A 24 -25.32 -1.91 -3.34
N PHE A 25 -26.62 -1.95 -3.07
CA PHE A 25 -27.19 -2.07 -1.72
C PHE A 25 -27.51 -3.51 -1.31
N ASP A 26 -27.25 -4.48 -2.20
CA ASP A 26 -27.44 -5.90 -1.92
C ASP A 26 -26.68 -6.32 -0.64
N LEU A 27 -27.33 -7.10 0.22
CA LEU A 27 -26.73 -7.67 1.43
C LEU A 27 -25.45 -8.48 1.13
N ALA A 28 -25.35 -9.11 -0.05
CA ALA A 28 -24.16 -9.82 -0.49
C ALA A 28 -22.94 -8.88 -0.64
N ASN A 29 -23.17 -7.61 -1.00
CA ASN A 29 -22.15 -6.57 -1.10
C ASN A 29 -21.80 -5.93 0.24
N ILE A 30 -22.52 -6.24 1.33
CA ILE A 30 -22.19 -5.76 2.68
C ILE A 30 -20.98 -6.50 3.24
N SER A 31 -20.68 -7.72 2.74
CA SER A 31 -19.43 -8.41 3.09
C SER A 31 -18.22 -7.50 2.79
N VAL A 32 -17.36 -7.30 3.80
CA VAL A 32 -16.26 -6.32 3.75
C VAL A 32 -14.98 -7.00 3.30
N SER A 33 -15.00 -7.61 2.12
CA SER A 33 -13.80 -8.17 1.48
C SER A 33 -13.17 -7.14 0.55
N TYR A 34 -11.85 -7.06 0.56
CA TYR A 34 -11.07 -6.22 -0.34
C TYR A 34 -10.23 -7.08 -1.29
N LEU A 35 -9.98 -6.55 -2.48
CA LEU A 35 -9.05 -7.13 -3.45
C LEU A 35 -8.10 -6.07 -4.01
N TYR A 36 -6.96 -6.52 -4.50
CA TYR A 36 -6.03 -5.67 -5.24
C TYR A 36 -6.51 -5.47 -6.67
N VAL A 37 -6.60 -4.21 -7.08
CA VAL A 37 -6.86 -3.81 -8.47
C VAL A 37 -5.72 -2.93 -8.96
N ASP A 38 -5.57 -2.86 -10.28
CA ASP A 38 -4.62 -1.95 -10.92
C ASP A 38 -4.92 -0.49 -10.50
N ALA A 39 -3.87 0.22 -10.08
CA ALA A 39 -3.97 1.64 -9.73
C ALA A 39 -4.05 2.56 -10.97
N ASN A 40 -3.98 2.00 -12.18
CA ASN A 40 -3.82 2.69 -13.46
C ASN A 40 -2.63 3.66 -13.48
N ASN A 41 -1.57 3.31 -12.75
CA ASN A 41 -0.37 4.13 -12.58
C ASN A 41 0.81 3.62 -13.43
N TYR A 42 0.54 3.19 -14.67
CA TYR A 42 1.54 2.59 -15.57
C TYR A 42 2.79 3.47 -15.76
N HIS A 43 2.62 4.79 -15.85
CA HIS A 43 3.72 5.74 -15.99
C HIS A 43 4.35 6.19 -14.67
N ARG A 44 3.89 5.64 -13.53
CA ARG A 44 4.38 5.95 -12.18
C ARG A 44 4.40 7.47 -11.89
N LYS A 45 3.39 8.18 -12.39
CA LYS A 45 3.23 9.63 -12.21
C LYS A 45 2.68 9.96 -10.83
N TYR A 46 1.81 9.10 -10.31
CA TYR A 46 1.30 9.22 -8.96
C TYR A 46 2.30 8.60 -7.98
N THR A 47 2.65 9.35 -6.95
CA THR A 47 3.55 8.92 -5.87
C THR A 47 2.94 9.20 -4.52
N GLU A 48 3.18 8.31 -3.59
CA GLU A 48 2.87 8.46 -2.18
C GLU A 48 4.16 8.58 -1.36
N LYS A 49 4.03 9.18 -0.19
CA LYS A 49 5.14 9.44 0.73
C LYS A 49 4.84 8.86 2.10
N VAL A 50 5.81 8.13 2.65
CA VAL A 50 5.74 7.59 4.01
C VAL A 50 7.00 8.02 4.74
N ILE A 51 6.81 8.60 5.94
CA ILE A 51 7.92 9.00 6.81
C ILE A 51 8.19 7.87 7.79
N VAL A 52 9.45 7.46 7.89
CA VAL A 52 9.90 6.41 8.81
C VAL A 52 11.11 6.86 9.61
N GLU A 53 11.23 6.35 10.83
CA GLU A 53 12.41 6.56 11.67
C GLU A 53 13.35 5.35 11.58
N ALA A 54 14.62 5.61 11.26
CA ALA A 54 15.62 4.55 11.14
C ALA A 54 17.05 5.06 11.44
N PRO A 55 18.01 4.16 11.70
CA PRO A 55 19.42 4.53 11.83
C PRO A 55 20.07 4.90 10.50
N ASN A 56 19.70 4.22 9.41
CA ASN A 56 20.28 4.38 8.06
C ASN A 56 19.22 4.14 6.96
N LYS A 57 19.57 4.40 5.70
CA LYS A 57 18.66 4.24 4.54
C LYS A 57 18.21 2.80 4.30
N GLU A 58 19.06 1.82 4.59
CA GLU A 58 18.72 0.40 4.39
C GLU A 58 17.64 -0.05 5.39
N ILE A 59 17.82 0.31 6.66
CA ILE A 59 16.83 0.04 7.71
C ILE A 59 15.55 0.86 7.45
N ALA A 60 15.65 2.07 6.90
CA ALA A 60 14.47 2.86 6.51
C ALA A 60 13.59 2.10 5.50
N LYS A 61 14.19 1.38 4.54
CA LYS A 61 13.43 0.54 3.60
C LYS A 61 12.69 -0.60 4.29
N ALA A 62 13.32 -1.24 5.28
CA ALA A 62 12.67 -2.27 6.09
C ALA A 62 11.53 -1.71 6.95
N MET A 63 11.75 -0.57 7.61
CA MET A 63 10.73 0.12 8.39
C MET A 63 9.55 0.57 7.54
N PHE A 64 9.81 1.01 6.30
CA PHE A 64 8.76 1.32 5.33
C PHE A 64 7.89 0.10 5.02
N ALA A 65 8.48 -1.08 4.78
CA ALA A 65 7.72 -2.30 4.56
C ALA A 65 6.80 -2.63 5.74
N VAL A 66 7.28 -2.43 6.97
CA VAL A 66 6.50 -2.62 8.20
C VAL A 66 5.33 -1.62 8.29
N GLU A 67 5.55 -0.35 7.95
CA GLU A 67 4.46 0.64 7.94
C GLU A 67 3.38 0.33 6.89
N ILE A 68 3.77 -0.14 5.70
CA ILE A 68 2.81 -0.59 4.69
C ILE A 68 2.01 -1.82 5.18
N TYR A 69 2.66 -2.76 5.86
CA TYR A 69 1.99 -3.91 6.45
C TYR A 69 0.92 -3.48 7.46
N LYS A 70 1.28 -2.59 8.40
CA LYS A 70 0.35 -2.06 9.42
C LYS A 70 -0.83 -1.31 8.79
N TYR A 71 -0.62 -0.61 7.68
CA TYR A 71 -1.68 0.12 6.99
C TYR A 71 -2.82 -0.81 6.52
N GLY A 72 -2.48 -2.02 6.06
CA GLY A 72 -3.48 -2.95 5.55
C GLY A 72 -3.96 -4.04 6.51
N GLU A 73 -3.36 -4.13 7.70
CA GLU A 73 -3.70 -5.16 8.71
C GLU A 73 -5.18 -5.11 9.17
N PHE A 74 -5.82 -3.95 9.09
CA PHE A 74 -7.23 -3.78 9.50
C PHE A 74 -8.27 -4.15 8.44
N ARG A 75 -7.85 -4.75 7.31
CA ARG A 75 -8.76 -5.06 6.19
C ARG A 75 -8.74 -6.56 5.90
N HIS A 76 -9.93 -7.15 5.72
CA HIS A 76 -10.05 -8.50 5.18
C HIS A 76 -9.71 -8.48 3.69
N ILE A 77 -8.42 -8.63 3.37
CA ILE A 77 -7.91 -8.60 2.00
C ILE A 77 -7.77 -10.02 1.47
N LYS A 78 -8.43 -10.31 0.35
CA LYS A 78 -8.31 -11.56 -0.38
C LYS A 78 -6.88 -11.72 -0.91
N GLY A 79 -6.23 -12.82 -0.52
CA GLY A 79 -4.82 -13.06 -0.85
C GLY A 79 -3.81 -12.41 0.11
N GLY A 80 -4.28 -11.83 1.24
CA GLY A 80 -3.41 -11.30 2.29
C GLY A 80 -2.79 -9.93 1.96
N ILE A 81 -1.97 -9.43 2.88
CA ILE A 81 -1.37 -8.09 2.82
C ILE A 81 -0.05 -8.05 2.04
N GLU A 82 0.60 -9.20 1.84
CA GLU A 82 1.92 -9.32 1.23
C GLU A 82 2.04 -8.64 -0.15
N PRO A 83 1.06 -8.73 -1.06
CA PRO A 83 1.15 -8.06 -2.36
C PRO A 83 1.28 -6.54 -2.24
N LEU A 84 0.63 -5.90 -1.26
CA LEU A 84 0.75 -4.46 -1.01
C LEU A 84 2.18 -4.09 -0.60
N VAL A 85 2.76 -4.86 0.32
CA VAL A 85 4.12 -4.65 0.81
C VAL A 85 5.13 -4.82 -0.32
N TYR A 86 4.99 -5.87 -1.11
CA TYR A 86 5.88 -6.12 -2.26
C TYR A 86 5.75 -5.05 -3.32
N ASP A 87 4.53 -4.62 -3.66
CA ASP A 87 4.31 -3.53 -4.61
C ASP A 87 4.96 -2.24 -4.15
N ALA A 88 4.72 -1.86 -2.88
CA ALA A 88 5.26 -0.64 -2.31
C ALA A 88 6.79 -0.63 -2.31
N VAL A 89 7.42 -1.71 -1.83
CA VAL A 89 8.88 -1.84 -1.75
C VAL A 89 9.53 -1.91 -3.13
N ARG A 90 8.91 -2.62 -4.08
CA ARG A 90 9.41 -2.73 -5.47
C ARG A 90 9.32 -1.40 -6.21
N ASN A 91 8.34 -0.57 -5.88
CA ASN A 91 8.08 0.70 -6.54
C ASN A 91 8.58 1.93 -5.76
N ILE A 92 9.50 1.76 -4.82
CA ILE A 92 10.23 2.88 -4.21
C ILE A 92 10.96 3.67 -5.32
N LYS A 93 10.75 4.98 -5.30
CA LYS A 93 11.40 5.96 -6.18
C LYS A 93 12.59 6.60 -5.49
N GLU A 94 12.43 6.96 -4.22
CA GLU A 94 13.45 7.72 -3.49
C GLU A 94 13.37 7.48 -1.98
N ILE A 95 14.51 7.58 -1.31
CA ILE A 95 14.64 7.59 0.16
C ILE A 95 15.56 8.75 0.55
N VAL A 96 14.99 9.80 1.16
CA VAL A 96 15.68 11.03 1.53
C VAL A 96 15.72 11.18 3.06
N GLN A 97 16.88 11.53 3.63
CA GLN A 97 16.95 11.90 5.04
C GLN A 97 16.43 13.34 5.20
N ILE A 98 15.43 13.54 6.06
CA ILE A 98 14.76 14.84 6.27
C ILE A 98 15.01 15.44 7.66
N GLY A 99 15.79 14.75 8.50
CA GLY A 99 16.17 15.14 9.85
C GLY A 99 17.17 14.16 10.45
#